data_AF-A0A6A8A9Q4-F1
#
_entry.id   AF-A0A6A8A9Q4-F1
#
_cell.length_a   1.000
_cell.length_b   1.000
_cell.length_c   1.000
_cell.angle_alpha   90.00
_cell.angle_beta   90.00
_cell.angle_gamma   90.00
#
_symmetry.space_group_name_H-M   'P 1'
#
loop_
_entity.id
_entity.type
_entity.pdbx_description
1 polymer ?
#
loop_
_entity_poly.entity_id
_entity_poly.type
_entity_poly.pdbx_seq_one_letter_code
_entity_poly.pdbx_strand_id
1 'polypeptide(L)'
;MNRSERNLSDNDKRVLRSLLGRYALRYHLAGAEKDDLIERTFMALAARPEVFFDKPVEQAVAETMHSIVVAVARDGESAERYYR
;
A
#
# COMPACT_ATOMS: atom_id res chain seq x y z
N MET A 1 -19.30 -6.42 23.37
CA MET A 1 -17.87 -6.38 23.01
C MET A 1 -17.60 -5.03 22.34
N ASN A 2 -16.93 -4.10 23.02
CA ASN A 2 -16.55 -2.82 22.44
C ASN A 2 -15.40 -3.05 21.45
N ARG A 3 -15.69 -3.12 20.14
CA ARG A 3 -14.67 -2.86 19.12
C ARG A 3 -14.38 -1.36 19.22
N SER A 4 -13.39 -0.98 20.02
CA SER A 4 -12.80 0.35 19.86
C SER A 4 -12.30 0.43 18.43
N GLU A 5 -12.97 1.19 17.58
CA GLU A 5 -12.50 1.58 16.25
C GLU A 5 -11.22 2.37 16.47
N ARG A 6 -10.09 1.66 16.57
CA ARG A 6 -8.76 2.27 16.63
C ARG A 6 -8.45 2.84 15.24
N ASN A 7 -9.07 3.97 14.94
CA ASN A 7 -8.70 4.77 13.79
C ASN A 7 -7.30 5.34 14.02
N LEU A 8 -6.46 5.29 12.98
CA LEU A 8 -5.13 5.88 13.00
C LEU A 8 -5.24 7.38 13.27
N SER A 9 -4.44 7.91 14.20
CA SER A 9 -4.35 9.36 14.40
C SER A 9 -3.74 10.02 13.17
N ASP A 10 -3.92 11.33 12.99
CA ASP A 10 -3.33 12.04 11.85
C ASP A 10 -1.79 12.00 11.86
N ASN A 11 -1.18 11.90 13.05
CA ASN A 11 0.25 11.67 13.18
C ASN A 11 0.63 10.26 12.66
N ASP A 12 -0.12 9.22 13.03
CA ASP A 12 0.14 7.86 12.57
C ASP A 12 0.02 7.76 11.05
N LYS A 13 -1.00 8.41 10.46
CA LYS A 13 -1.17 8.49 9.00
C LYS A 13 0.03 9.17 8.33
N ARG A 14 0.55 10.26 8.91
CA ARG A 14 1.70 10.99 8.38
C ARG A 14 2.99 10.16 8.46
N VAL A 15 3.20 9.46 9.57
CA VAL A 15 4.34 8.55 9.75
C VAL A 15 4.26 7.39 8.75
N LEU A 16 3.08 6.78 8.62
CA LEU A 16 2.84 5.70 7.66
C LEU A 16 3.10 6.17 6.23
N ARG A 17 2.55 7.31 5.80
CA ARG A 17 2.81 7.87 4.45
C ARG A 17 4.31 8.10 4.19
N SER A 18 5.04 8.59 5.18
CA SER A 18 6.50 8.77 5.07
C SER A 18 7.23 7.43 4.92
N LEU A 19 6.77 6.38 5.60
CA LEU A 19 7.31 5.03 5.45
C LEU A 19 6.99 4.45 4.06
N LEU A 20 5.75 4.58 3.59
CA LEU A 20 5.34 4.16 2.25
C LEU A 20 6.20 4.84 1.17
N GLY A 21 6.44 6.14 1.30
CA GLY A 21 7.29 6.89 0.36
C GLY A 21 8.71 6.34 0.24
N ARG A 22 9.29 5.83 1.33
CA ARG A 22 10.62 5.19 1.31
C ARG A 22 10.59 3.81 0.66
N TYR A 23 9.54 3.03 0.91
CA TYR A 23 9.38 1.70 0.31
C TYR A 23 9.06 1.77 -1.19
N ALA A 24 8.32 2.79 -1.63
CA ALA A 24 7.99 3.01 -3.04
C ALA A 24 9.23 3.19 -3.93
N LEU A 25 10.35 3.69 -3.37
CA LEU A 25 11.62 3.84 -4.11
C LEU A 25 12.15 2.51 -4.67
N ARG A 26 11.78 1.37 -4.08
CA ARG A 26 12.19 0.04 -4.54
C ARG A 26 11.61 -0.35 -5.89
N TYR A 27 10.55 0.32 -6.32
CA TYR A 27 9.84 0.03 -7.57
C TYR A 27 10.27 0.94 -8.73
N HIS A 28 11.24 1.83 -8.50
CA HIS A 28 11.73 2.78 -9.51
C HIS A 28 10.64 3.65 -10.18
N LEU A 29 9.50 3.82 -9.51
CA LEU A 29 8.39 4.68 -9.94
C LEU A 29 8.66 6.15 -9.60
N ALA A 30 8.13 7.07 -10.41
CA ALA A 30 8.25 8.50 -10.21
C ALA A 30 6.90 9.22 -10.43
N GLY A 31 6.80 10.44 -9.91
CA GLY A 31 5.61 11.29 -10.09
C GLY A 31 4.30 10.60 -9.69
N ALA A 32 3.29 10.70 -10.57
CA ALA A 32 1.94 10.23 -10.31
C ALA A 32 1.84 8.72 -10.04
N GLU A 33 2.66 7.90 -10.67
CA GLU A 33 2.64 6.44 -10.47
C GLU A 33 3.10 6.05 -9.06
N LYS A 34 4.14 6.75 -8.57
CA LYS A 34 4.62 6.56 -7.20
C LYS A 34 3.55 7.01 -6.20
N ASP A 35 2.92 8.15 -6.44
CA ASP A 35 1.90 8.70 -5.55
C ASP A 35 0.63 7.81 -5.51
N ASP A 36 0.21 7.25 -6.65
CA ASP A 36 -0.89 6.28 -6.72
C ASP A 36 -0.55 4.99 -5.95
N LEU A 37 0.67 4.46 -6.11
CA LEU A 37 1.12 3.28 -5.35
C LEU A 37 1.08 3.55 -3.83
N ILE A 38 1.55 4.71 -3.39
CA ILE A 38 1.51 5.11 -1.98
C ILE A 38 0.06 5.17 -1.49
N GLU A 39 -0.83 5.83 -2.24
CA GLU A 39 -2.22 6.02 -1.82
C GLU A 39 -2.99 4.68 -1.78
N ARG A 40 -2.83 3.84 -2.81
CA ARG A 40 -3.43 2.49 -2.84
C ARG A 40 -2.93 1.63 -1.69
N THR A 41 -1.62 1.67 -1.41
CA THR A 41 -1.05 0.92 -0.28
C THR A 41 -1.58 1.43 1.05
N PHE A 42 -1.69 2.75 1.21
CA PHE A 42 -2.25 3.36 2.40
C PHE A 42 -3.70 2.91 2.64
N MET A 43 -4.55 2.99 1.61
CA MET A 43 -5.95 2.57 1.69
C MET A 43 -6.09 1.07 2.01
N ALA A 44 -5.26 0.22 1.39
CA ALA A 44 -5.27 -1.22 1.66
C ALA A 44 -4.90 -1.55 3.11
N LEU A 45 -3.90 -0.87 3.68
CA LEU A 45 -3.52 -1.03 5.08
C LEU A 45 -4.56 -0.44 6.04
N ALA A 46 -5.17 0.69 5.68
CA ALA A 46 -6.23 1.31 6.48
C ALA A 46 -7.52 0.47 6.52
N ALA A 47 -7.81 -0.28 5.46
CA ALA A 47 -8.94 -1.21 5.41
C ALA A 47 -8.73 -2.45 6.28
N ARG A 48 -7.48 -2.78 6.64
CA ARG A 48 -7.09 -3.97 7.39
C ARG A 48 -6.05 -3.68 8.46
N PRO A 49 -6.37 -2.81 9.45
CA PRO A 49 -5.41 -2.40 10.48
C PRO A 49 -4.96 -3.56 11.36
N GLU A 50 -5.70 -4.67 11.41
CA GLU A 50 -5.33 -5.87 12.16
C GLU A 50 -4.00 -6.49 11.72
N VAL A 51 -3.59 -6.25 10.47
CA VAL A 51 -2.34 -6.77 9.92
C VAL A 51 -1.10 -6.33 10.72
N PHE A 52 -1.18 -5.17 11.38
CA PHE A 52 -0.11 -4.64 12.20
C PHE A 52 0.03 -5.33 13.56
N PHE A 53 -0.95 -6.13 13.98
CA PHE A 53 -0.85 -6.99 15.15
C PHE A 53 -0.20 -8.34 14.83
N ASP A 54 -0.31 -8.79 13.57
CA ASP A 54 0.19 -10.09 13.13
C ASP A 54 1.66 -10.05 12.68
N LYS A 55 2.14 -8.89 12.21
CA LYS A 55 3.52 -8.74 11.71
C LYS A 55 4.06 -7.31 11.87
N PRO A 56 5.39 -7.13 11.82
CA PRO A 56 6.03 -5.81 11.86
C PRO A 56 5.48 -4.87 10.79
N VAL A 57 5.41 -3.57 11.10
CA VAL A 57 4.86 -2.53 10.22
C VAL A 57 5.59 -2.52 8.87
N GLU A 58 6.92 -2.62 8.89
CA GLU A 58 7.76 -2.66 7.71
C GLU A 58 7.41 -3.84 6.80
N GLN A 59 7.16 -5.02 7.39
CA GLN A 59 6.80 -6.21 6.65
C GLN A 59 5.39 -6.08 6.05
N ALA A 60 4.41 -5.60 6.82
CA ALA A 60 3.06 -5.35 6.33
C ALA A 60 3.05 -4.36 5.16
N VAL A 61 3.83 -3.28 5.26
CA VAL A 61 4.01 -2.28 4.20
C VAL A 61 4.62 -2.91 2.96
N ALA A 62 5.74 -3.63 3.11
CA ALA A 62 6.47 -4.22 1.99
C ALA A 62 5.61 -5.20 1.20
N GLU A 63 4.93 -6.12 1.90
CA GLU A 63 4.10 -7.14 1.28
C GLU A 63 2.87 -6.54 0.59
N THR A 64 2.19 -5.58 1.24
CA THR A 64 1.00 -4.94 0.66
C THR A 64 1.36 -4.16 -0.60
N MET A 65 2.42 -3.36 -0.54
CA MET A 65 2.88 -2.57 -1.67
C MET A 65 3.31 -3.49 -2.84
N HIS A 66 4.02 -4.58 -2.54
CA HIS A 66 4.42 -5.55 -3.56
C HIS A 66 3.22 -6.21 -4.23
N SER A 67 2.23 -6.62 -3.44
CA SER A 67 0.99 -7.21 -3.97
C SER A 67 0.26 -6.26 -4.91
N ILE A 68 0.24 -4.96 -4.62
CA ILE A 68 -0.40 -3.96 -5.48
C ILE A 68 0.37 -3.80 -6.79
N VAL A 69 1.70 -3.71 -6.74
CA VAL A 69 2.53 -3.60 -7.96
C VAL A 69 2.34 -4.81 -8.86
N VAL A 70 2.35 -6.02 -8.29
CA VAL A 70 2.13 -7.26 -9.05
C VAL A 70 0.72 -7.32 -9.66
N ALA A 71 -0.30 -6.86 -8.93
CA ALA A 71 -1.66 -6.78 -9.45
C ALA A 71 -1.76 -5.80 -10.63
N VAL A 72 -1.20 -4.60 -10.50
CA VAL A 72 -1.17 -3.59 -11.56
C VAL A 72 -0.44 -4.09 -12.80
N ALA A 73 0.70 -4.75 -12.64
CA ALA A 73 1.46 -5.32 -13.76
C ALA A 73 0.63 -6.38 -14.51
N ARG A 74 -0.06 -7.28 -13.78
CA ARG A 74 -0.94 -8.30 -14.36
C ARG A 74 -2.14 -7.71 -15.08
N ASP A 75 -2.73 -6.65 -14.55
CA ASP A 75 -3.85 -5.97 -15.19
C ASP A 75 -3.40 -5.26 -16.47
N GLY A 76 -2.19 -4.70 -16.48
CA GLY A 76 -1.55 -4.14 -17.68
C GLY A 76 -1.30 -5.19 -18.77
N GLU A 77 -0.70 -6.33 -18.41
CA GLU A 77 -0.51 -7.46 -19.33
C GLU A 77 -1.84 -8.03 -19.85
N SER A 78 -2.87 -8.06 -19.00
CA SER A 78 -4.20 -8.52 -19.38
C SER A 78 -4.87 -7.54 -20.34
N ALA A 79 -4.72 -6.23 -20.12
CA ALA A 79 -5.22 -5.21 -21.02
C ALA A 79 -4.54 -5.27 -22.40
N GLU A 80 -3.21 -5.38 -22.46
CA GLU A 80 -2.47 -5.51 -23.73
C GLU A 80 -2.89 -6.77 -24.53
N ARG A 81 -3.20 -7.88 -23.85
CA ARG A 81 -3.63 -9.13 -24.49
C ARG A 81 -5.01 -9.03 -25.13
N TYR A 82 -5.90 -8.16 -24.64
CA TYR A 82 -7.25 -7.98 -25.17
C TYR A 82 -7.33 -6.98 -26.33
N TYR A 83 -6.35 -6.08 -26.47
CA TYR A 83 -6.31 -5.08 -27.54
C TYR A 83 -5.42 -5.48 -28.73
N ARG A 84 -5.06 -6.77 -28.86
CA ARG A 84 -4.22 -7.29 -29.96
C ARG A 84 -4.97 -8.24 -30.88
#